data_AF-A0AAV4G1Q8-F1
#
_entry.id   AF-A0AAV4G1Q8-F1
#
_cell.length_a   1.000
_cell.length_b   1.000
_cell.length_c   1.000
_cell.angle_alpha   90.00
_cell.angle_beta   90.00
_cell.angle_gamma   90.00
#
_symmetry.space_group_name_H-M   'P 1'
#
loop_
_entity.id
_entity.type
_entity.pdbx_description
1 polymer ?
#
loop_
_entity_poly.entity_id
_entity_poly.type
_entity_poly.pdbx_seq_one_letter_code
_entity_poly.pdbx_strand_id
1 'polypeptide(L)'
;MPNIKQIISSHNKRIIKESSNKASTTKLCNCRDKPSCPLQGKCLEQSLVYQATVSETNTNKIDTYIGITENTFKTRFNQHMSSFRLPHKKSATALSEHVWKLKDNKRDFKISWEIIEKSAAYSTKTKKCNLCLSEKYLILEKKPTLNKRKEILSTCMHTRKYLLKNTKESRRHNDELDLNGHDAAIEIEAVPDDAPKEKGQKHCVVRE
;
A
#
# COMPACT_ATOMS: atom_id res chain seq x y z
N MET A 1 47.10 33.36 -21.57
CA MET A 1 46.01 32.42 -21.93
C MET A 1 45.96 31.33 -20.88
N PRO A 2 44.80 31.05 -20.25
CA PRO A 2 44.69 29.98 -19.26
C PRO A 2 44.95 28.62 -19.90
N ASN A 3 45.67 27.74 -19.20
CA ASN A 3 45.97 26.37 -19.66
C ASN A 3 44.69 25.51 -19.66
N ILE A 4 44.58 24.54 -20.57
CA ILE A 4 43.42 23.63 -20.68
C ILE A 4 43.04 22.95 -19.35
N LYS A 5 44.01 22.65 -18.48
CA LYS A 5 43.78 22.12 -17.13
C LYS A 5 43.01 23.10 -16.24
N GLN A 6 43.29 24.40 -16.34
CA GLN A 6 42.55 25.43 -15.62
C GLN A 6 41.12 25.59 -16.16
N ILE A 7 40.93 25.45 -17.48
CA ILE A 7 39.61 25.50 -18.11
C ILE A 7 38.76 24.30 -17.64
N ILE A 8 39.30 23.09 -17.68
CA ILE A 8 38.60 21.88 -17.23
C ILE A 8 38.30 21.94 -15.73
N SER A 9 39.27 22.34 -14.90
CA SER A 9 39.06 22.40 -13.44
C SER A 9 38.07 23.49 -13.03
N SER A 10 38.08 24.65 -13.68
CA SER A 10 37.08 25.71 -13.43
C SER A 10 35.68 25.29 -13.90
N HIS A 11 35.57 24.62 -15.04
CA HIS A 11 34.32 24.06 -15.55
C HIS A 11 33.74 23.01 -14.60
N ASN A 12 34.57 22.03 -14.18
CA ASN A 12 34.14 20.99 -13.24
C ASN A 12 33.73 21.58 -11.88
N LYS A 13 34.48 22.55 -11.35
CA LYS A 13 34.10 23.27 -10.11
C LYS A 13 32.74 23.95 -10.25
N ARG A 14 32.46 24.58 -11.41
CA ARG A 14 31.17 25.23 -11.67
C ARG A 14 30.04 24.21 -11.76
N ILE A 15 30.21 23.11 -12.50
CA ILE A 15 29.19 22.03 -12.57
C ILE A 15 28.90 21.46 -11.18
N ILE A 16 29.94 21.19 -10.38
CA ILE A 16 29.78 20.69 -9.02
C ILE A 16 29.03 21.71 -8.16
N LYS A 17 29.40 23.00 -8.22
CA LYS A 17 28.73 24.08 -7.48
C LYS A 17 27.27 24.28 -7.92
N GLU A 18 26.97 24.17 -9.20
CA GLU A 18 25.60 24.24 -9.72
C GLU A 18 24.78 23.02 -9.28
N SER A 19 25.39 21.82 -9.22
CA SER A 19 24.73 20.61 -8.71
C SER A 19 24.48 20.69 -7.20
N SER A 20 25.41 21.26 -6.42
CA SER A 20 25.24 21.49 -4.99
C SER A 20 24.22 22.60 -4.70
N ASN A 21 24.15 23.64 -5.54
CA ASN A 21 23.15 24.70 -5.42
C ASN A 21 21.75 24.26 -5.92
N LYS A 22 21.69 23.26 -6.81
CA LYS A 22 20.45 22.55 -7.20
C LYS A 22 19.98 21.53 -6.17
N ALA A 23 20.76 21.25 -5.12
CA ALA A 23 20.19 20.84 -3.85
C ALA A 23 19.46 22.04 -3.25
N SER A 24 18.39 22.47 -3.94
CA SER A 24 17.42 23.42 -3.43
C SER A 24 17.07 23.00 -2.03
N THR A 25 16.83 23.96 -1.15
CA THR A 25 16.15 23.81 0.14
C THR A 25 14.80 23.10 -0.06
N THR A 26 14.82 21.80 -0.30
CA THR A 26 13.64 20.97 -0.50
C THR A 26 12.93 21.00 0.84
N LYS A 27 11.81 21.73 0.88
CA LYS A 27 11.00 21.84 2.09
C LYS A 27 10.71 20.42 2.58
N LEU A 28 11.19 20.08 3.78
CA LEU A 28 11.02 18.75 4.38
C LEU A 28 9.58 18.54 4.89
N CYS A 29 8.82 19.62 5.05
CA CYS A 29 7.44 19.62 5.48
C CYS A 29 6.69 20.85 4.96
N ASN A 30 5.40 20.66 4.66
CA ASN A 30 4.45 21.70 4.29
C ASN A 30 3.14 21.60 5.10
N CYS A 31 3.19 21.03 6.31
CA CYS A 31 2.03 21.01 7.22
C CYS A 31 1.77 22.43 7.75
N ARG A 32 0.49 22.78 7.89
CA ARG A 32 0.07 24.05 8.52
C ARG A 32 0.46 24.08 10.00
N ASP A 33 0.19 22.97 10.68
CA ASP A 33 0.67 22.70 12.03
C ASP A 33 1.90 21.78 11.96
N LYS A 34 3.06 22.31 12.38
CA LYS A 34 4.34 21.60 12.35
C LYS A 34 4.51 20.66 13.54
N PRO A 35 4.18 21.07 14.79
CA PRO A 35 4.14 20.16 15.94
C PRO A 35 3.33 18.89 15.72
N SER A 36 2.19 18.98 15.03
CA SER A 36 1.33 17.81 14.77
C SER A 36 1.84 16.89 13.65
N CYS A 37 3.01 17.16 13.06
CA CYS A 37 3.54 16.37 11.96
C CYS A 37 3.96 14.97 12.46
N PRO A 38 3.46 13.88 11.86
CA PRO A 38 3.74 12.52 12.33
C PRO A 38 5.22 12.13 12.27
N LEU A 39 6.02 12.84 11.47
CA LEU A 39 7.47 12.65 11.36
C LEU A 39 8.24 13.94 11.71
N GLN A 40 7.74 14.73 12.66
CA GLN A 40 8.47 15.87 13.25
C GLN A 40 9.03 16.85 12.19
N GLY A 41 8.22 17.15 11.16
CA GLY A 41 8.64 18.06 10.09
C GLY A 41 9.40 17.42 8.91
N LYS A 42 9.38 16.09 8.78
CA LYS A 42 10.01 15.35 7.65
C LYS A 42 9.00 14.60 6.77
N CYS A 43 7.74 15.01 6.74
CA CYS A 43 6.68 14.28 6.03
C CYS A 43 6.79 14.31 4.50
N LEU A 44 7.59 15.20 3.92
CA LEU A 44 7.80 15.27 2.46
C LEU A 44 8.93 14.37 1.96
N GLU A 45 9.59 13.64 2.85
CA GLU A 45 10.57 12.62 2.48
C GLU A 45 9.92 11.52 1.63
N GLN A 46 10.66 11.06 0.61
CA GLN A 46 10.22 10.09 -0.39
C GLN A 46 11.12 8.85 -0.34
N SER A 47 10.67 7.75 -0.96
CA SER A 47 11.47 6.54 -1.13
C SER A 47 12.09 6.06 0.18
N LEU A 48 11.22 5.70 1.13
CA LEU A 48 11.60 5.34 2.48
C LEU A 48 10.83 4.14 3.03
N VAL A 49 11.45 3.47 3.99
CA VAL A 49 10.86 2.47 4.86
C VAL A 49 10.53 3.14 6.19
N TYR A 50 9.28 3.01 6.63
CA TYR A 50 8.80 3.55 7.90
C TYR A 50 8.29 2.44 8.81
N GLN A 51 8.32 2.73 10.12
CA GLN A 51 7.66 1.93 11.15
C GLN A 51 6.42 2.68 11.64
N ALA A 52 5.34 1.94 11.85
CA ALA A 52 4.20 2.37 12.65
C ALA A 52 4.18 1.55 13.93
N THR A 53 4.12 2.22 15.07
CA THR A 53 4.02 1.58 16.39
C THR A 53 2.64 1.90 16.95
N VAL A 54 1.86 0.86 17.24
CA VAL A 54 0.53 0.95 17.82
C VAL A 54 0.65 0.55 19.29
N SER A 55 0.38 1.49 20.19
CA SER A 55 0.38 1.25 21.63
C SER A 55 -1.06 1.29 22.16
N GLU A 56 -1.50 0.19 22.75
CA GLU A 56 -2.80 0.09 23.42
C GLU A 56 -2.72 0.69 24.83
N THR A 57 -3.64 1.60 25.17
CA THR A 57 -3.56 2.39 26.41
C THR A 57 -3.72 1.54 27.68
N ASN A 58 -4.61 0.54 27.65
CA ASN A 58 -5.00 -0.21 28.85
C ASN A 58 -4.11 -1.41 29.15
N THR A 59 -3.54 -2.03 28.11
CA THR A 59 -2.76 -3.28 28.24
C THR A 59 -1.26 -3.05 28.08
N ASN A 60 -0.83 -1.83 27.72
CA ASN A 60 0.53 -1.51 27.29
C ASN A 60 1.06 -2.44 26.18
N LYS A 61 0.17 -3.09 25.43
CA LYS A 61 0.56 -3.90 24.29
C LYS A 61 1.08 -3.00 23.18
N ILE A 62 2.27 -3.34 22.68
CA ILE A 62 2.93 -2.63 21.58
C ILE A 62 2.96 -3.55 20.37
N ASP A 63 2.30 -3.13 19.31
CA ASP A 63 2.32 -3.80 18.02
C ASP A 63 3.05 -2.93 16.99
N THR A 64 3.84 -3.57 16.13
CA THR A 64 4.68 -2.87 15.14
C THR A 64 4.36 -3.31 13.73
N TYR A 65 4.43 -2.35 12.81
CA TYR A 65 4.23 -2.55 11.38
C TYR A 65 5.33 -1.83 10.61
N ILE A 66 5.90 -2.50 9.62
CA ILE A 66 6.87 -1.94 8.68
C ILE A 66 6.19 -1.79 7.34
N GLY A 67 6.37 -0.64 6.69
CA GLY A 67 5.91 -0.44 5.33
C GLY A 67 6.78 0.53 4.55
N ILE A 68 6.57 0.54 3.24
CA ILE A 68 7.31 1.41 2.32
C ILE A 68 6.43 2.45 1.63
N THR A 69 7.10 3.49 1.14
CA THR A 69 6.52 4.45 0.21
C THR A 69 7.58 4.94 -0.76
N GLU A 70 7.29 4.85 -2.06
CA GLU A 70 8.06 5.57 -3.08
C GLU A 70 7.69 7.05 -3.10
N ASN A 71 6.40 7.36 -2.94
CA ASN A 71 5.87 8.72 -2.81
C ASN A 71 6.30 9.38 -1.49
N THR A 72 5.88 10.62 -1.26
CA THR A 72 6.08 11.28 0.03
C THR A 72 5.39 10.54 1.17
N PHE A 73 6.01 10.50 2.35
CA PHE A 73 5.38 9.92 3.54
C PHE A 73 4.02 10.56 3.84
N LYS A 74 3.87 11.87 3.65
CA LYS A 74 2.58 12.58 3.82
C LYS A 74 1.47 11.94 2.98
N THR A 75 1.77 11.55 1.75
CA THR A 75 0.79 10.88 0.87
C THR A 75 0.41 9.52 1.44
N ARG A 76 1.41 8.73 1.87
CA ARG A 76 1.18 7.41 2.46
C ARG A 76 0.42 7.47 3.78
N PHE A 77 0.75 8.45 4.63
CA PHE A 77 0.05 8.74 5.87
C PHE A 77 -1.43 9.05 5.61
N ASN A 78 -1.73 9.93 4.65
CA ASN A 78 -3.11 10.24 4.27
C ASN A 78 -3.87 8.99 3.78
N GLN A 79 -3.21 8.09 3.05
CA GLN A 79 -3.80 6.81 2.65
C GLN A 79 -4.14 5.93 3.86
N HIS A 80 -3.23 5.81 4.83
CA HIS A 80 -3.51 5.09 6.08
C HIS A 80 -4.67 5.70 6.85
N MET A 81 -4.69 7.02 7.04
CA MET A 81 -5.80 7.70 7.71
C MET A 81 -7.12 7.48 6.98
N SER A 82 -7.13 7.49 5.64
CA SER A 82 -8.31 7.12 4.85
C SER A 82 -8.73 5.68 5.12
N SER A 83 -7.79 4.74 5.18
CA SER A 83 -8.09 3.33 5.45
C SER A 83 -8.56 3.07 6.87
N PHE A 84 -8.15 3.89 7.84
CA PHE A 84 -8.63 3.82 9.22
C PHE A 84 -10.05 4.41 9.37
N ARG A 85 -10.49 5.26 8.44
CA ARG A 85 -11.83 5.90 8.47
C ARG A 85 -12.86 5.18 7.61
N LEU A 86 -12.49 4.70 6.43
CA LEU A 86 -13.43 4.14 5.45
C LEU A 86 -13.55 2.61 5.60
N PRO A 87 -14.75 2.06 5.89
CA PRO A 87 -14.91 0.62 6.14
C PRO A 87 -14.47 -0.28 4.97
N HIS A 88 -14.74 0.10 3.72
CA HIS A 88 -14.35 -0.68 2.54
C HIS A 88 -12.83 -0.76 2.32
N LYS A 89 -12.03 0.06 3.02
CA LYS A 89 -10.56 0.04 2.98
C LYS A 89 -9.93 -0.63 4.19
N LYS A 90 -10.72 -1.25 5.08
CA LYS A 90 -10.21 -1.84 6.32
C LYS A 90 -9.10 -2.88 6.10
N SER A 91 -9.18 -3.65 5.02
CA SER A 91 -8.24 -4.70 4.65
C SER A 91 -7.12 -4.24 3.71
N ALA A 92 -6.97 -2.93 3.46
CA ALA A 92 -5.95 -2.41 2.54
C ALA A 92 -4.51 -2.74 2.97
N THR A 93 -4.26 -2.81 4.27
CA THR A 93 -2.96 -3.18 4.86
C THR A 93 -3.16 -3.99 6.14
N ALA A 94 -2.14 -4.72 6.58
CA ALA A 94 -2.20 -5.40 7.88
C ALA A 94 -2.39 -4.41 9.04
N LEU A 95 -1.79 -3.21 8.96
CA LEU A 95 -1.97 -2.14 9.93
C LEU A 95 -3.43 -1.69 10.01
N SER A 96 -4.09 -1.42 8.87
CA SER A 96 -5.49 -1.01 8.86
C SER A 96 -6.41 -2.11 9.40
N GLU A 97 -6.15 -3.37 9.05
CA GLU A 97 -6.91 -4.50 9.57
C GLU A 97 -6.83 -4.57 11.10
N HIS A 98 -5.65 -4.36 11.66
CA HIS A 98 -5.43 -4.34 13.10
C HIS A 98 -6.11 -3.14 13.79
N VAL A 99 -5.99 -1.93 13.21
CA VAL A 99 -6.65 -0.72 13.73
C VAL A 99 -8.18 -0.89 13.78
N TRP A 100 -8.79 -1.49 12.76
CA TRP A 100 -10.23 -1.78 12.78
C TRP A 100 -10.60 -2.78 13.87
N LYS A 101 -9.82 -3.86 14.07
CA LYS A 101 -10.05 -4.79 15.17
C LYS A 101 -10.01 -4.10 16.54
N LEU A 102 -9.10 -3.15 16.74
CA LEU A 102 -9.05 -2.37 17.99
C LEU A 102 -10.30 -1.50 18.17
N LYS A 103 -10.76 -0.84 17.10
CA LYS A 103 -11.98 -0.03 17.11
C LYS A 103 -13.23 -0.86 17.37
N ASP A 104 -13.38 -2.00 16.71
CA ASP A 104 -14.51 -2.90 16.87
C ASP A 104 -14.61 -3.43 18.31
N ASN A 105 -13.45 -3.67 18.93
CA ASN A 105 -13.33 -4.07 20.33
C ASN A 105 -13.36 -2.88 21.33
N LYS A 106 -13.63 -1.65 20.86
CA LYS A 106 -13.69 -0.42 21.66
C LYS A 106 -12.45 -0.19 22.53
N ARG A 107 -11.26 -0.49 21.98
CA ARG A 107 -9.99 -0.30 22.68
C ARG A 107 -9.34 1.00 22.28
N ASP A 108 -8.85 1.74 23.26
CA ASP A 108 -8.08 2.96 23.02
C ASP A 108 -6.64 2.63 22.63
N PHE A 109 -6.15 3.31 21.61
CA PHE A 109 -4.80 3.13 21.09
C PHE A 109 -4.21 4.44 20.58
N LYS A 110 -2.88 4.48 20.54
CA LYS A 110 -2.10 5.57 19.94
C LYS A 110 -1.16 5.00 18.88
N ILE A 111 -0.98 5.73 17.78
CA ILE A 111 -0.07 5.34 16.70
C ILE A 111 1.04 6.39 16.58
N SER A 112 2.29 5.96 16.62
CA SER A 112 3.46 6.77 16.30
C SER A 112 4.15 6.25 15.03
N TRP A 113 4.88 7.14 14.36
CA TRP A 113 5.53 6.86 13.09
C TRP A 113 7.01 7.25 13.15
N GLU A 114 7.84 6.45 12.48
CA GLU A 114 9.28 6.63 12.44
C GLU A 114 9.80 6.28 11.04
N ILE A 115 10.81 7.00 10.55
CA ILE A 115 11.57 6.58 9.36
C ILE A 115 12.68 5.64 9.84
N ILE A 116 12.70 4.41 9.34
CA ILE A 116 13.78 3.46 9.62
C ILE A 116 14.95 3.70 8.66
N GLU A 117 14.67 3.74 7.35
CA GLU A 117 15.68 3.79 6.31
C GLU A 117 15.15 4.56 5.09
N LYS A 118 16.04 5.26 4.39
CA LYS A 118 15.76 5.79 3.05
C LYS A 118 16.44 4.90 2.02
N SER A 119 15.69 4.49 1.01
CA SER A 119 16.17 3.54 0.01
C SER A 119 15.54 3.81 -1.34
N ALA A 120 16.34 3.79 -2.40
CA ALA A 120 15.87 4.09 -3.74
C ALA A 120 14.86 3.05 -4.23
N ALA A 121 13.81 3.52 -4.90
CA ALA A 121 12.84 2.65 -5.56
C ALA A 121 13.45 1.91 -6.76
N TYR A 122 12.62 1.21 -7.53
CA TYR A 122 13.10 0.38 -8.65
C TYR A 122 13.80 1.20 -9.72
N SER A 123 14.94 0.69 -10.21
CA SER A 123 15.68 1.26 -11.34
C SER A 123 15.74 0.28 -12.50
N THR A 124 15.44 0.76 -13.70
CA THR A 124 15.55 -0.02 -14.95
C THR A 124 16.99 -0.32 -15.34
N LYS A 125 17.96 0.46 -14.83
CA LYS A 125 19.40 0.25 -15.07
C LYS A 125 19.92 -0.98 -14.32
N THR A 126 19.59 -1.08 -13.03
CA THR A 126 20.07 -2.16 -12.17
C THR A 126 19.10 -3.34 -12.10
N LYS A 127 17.86 -3.16 -12.58
CA LYS A 127 16.74 -4.11 -12.46
C LYS A 127 16.43 -4.53 -11.01
N LYS A 128 16.81 -3.69 -10.05
CA LYS A 128 16.62 -3.92 -8.61
C LYS A 128 15.75 -2.83 -8.00
N CYS A 129 14.98 -3.20 -6.99
CA CYS A 129 14.23 -2.26 -6.14
C CYS A 129 14.78 -2.32 -4.73
N ASN A 130 15.68 -1.40 -4.40
CA ASN A 130 16.29 -1.37 -3.07
C ASN A 130 15.23 -1.09 -2.00
N LEU A 131 14.22 -0.26 -2.29
CA LEU A 131 13.12 0.00 -1.38
C LEU A 131 12.38 -1.27 -0.93
N CYS A 132 12.00 -2.14 -1.89
CA CYS A 132 11.35 -3.42 -1.55
C CYS A 132 12.33 -4.41 -0.91
N LEU A 133 13.61 -4.38 -1.26
CA LEU A 133 14.61 -5.25 -0.64
C LEU A 133 14.86 -4.86 0.81
N SER A 134 15.02 -3.55 1.10
CA SER A 134 15.14 -3.00 2.45
C SER A 134 13.90 -3.35 3.29
N GLU A 135 12.68 -3.23 2.75
CA GLU A 135 11.46 -3.65 3.44
C GLU A 135 11.52 -5.12 3.88
N LYS A 136 11.82 -6.02 2.93
CA LYS A 136 11.88 -7.46 3.19
C LYS A 136 12.94 -7.79 4.23
N TYR A 137 14.12 -7.18 4.11
CA TYR A 137 15.20 -7.33 5.06
C TYR A 137 14.77 -6.89 6.47
N LEU A 138 14.20 -5.69 6.60
CA LEU A 138 13.75 -5.14 7.88
C LEU A 138 12.60 -5.95 8.50
N ILE A 139 11.68 -6.50 7.70
CA ILE A 139 10.64 -7.41 8.20
C ILE A 139 11.27 -8.71 8.74
N LEU A 140 12.29 -9.26 8.07
CA LEU A 140 12.98 -10.47 8.51
C LEU A 140 13.82 -10.25 9.79
N GLU A 141 14.51 -9.11 9.85
CA GLU A 141 15.41 -8.74 10.96
C GLU A 141 14.61 -8.34 12.21
N LYS A 142 13.73 -7.33 12.09
CA LYS A 142 12.99 -6.77 13.23
C LYS A 142 11.79 -7.61 13.65
N LYS A 143 11.28 -8.49 12.77
CA LYS A 143 10.11 -9.36 13.01
C LYS A 143 8.90 -8.57 13.56
N PRO A 144 8.41 -7.55 12.84
CA PRO A 144 7.27 -6.74 13.27
C PRO A 144 6.03 -7.61 13.49
N THR A 145 5.19 -7.25 14.47
CA THR A 145 4.08 -8.11 14.91
C THR A 145 2.91 -8.15 13.92
N LEU A 146 2.74 -7.11 13.10
CA LEU A 146 1.58 -6.97 12.22
C LEU A 146 1.82 -7.47 10.78
N ASN A 147 3.04 -7.42 10.25
CA ASN A 147 3.29 -7.81 8.86
C ASN A 147 3.10 -9.33 8.65
N LYS A 148 2.48 -9.70 7.52
CA LYS A 148 2.28 -11.11 7.18
C LYS A 148 3.51 -11.67 6.49
N ARG A 149 3.93 -12.91 6.82
CA ARG A 149 5.06 -13.58 6.14
C ARG A 149 4.93 -13.63 4.60
N LYS A 150 3.70 -13.74 4.09
CA LYS A 150 3.42 -13.75 2.65
C LYS A 150 3.85 -12.44 1.94
N GLU A 151 3.95 -11.32 2.67
CA GLU A 151 4.42 -10.04 2.13
C GLU A 151 5.90 -10.13 1.68
N ILE A 152 6.72 -10.93 2.34
CA ILE A 152 8.14 -11.12 2.00
C ILE A 152 8.29 -11.79 0.61
N LEU A 153 7.39 -12.71 0.28
CA LEU A 153 7.41 -13.46 -0.98
C LEU A 153 6.78 -12.68 -2.15
N SER A 154 6.18 -11.52 -1.88
CA SER A 154 5.51 -10.73 -2.92
C SER A 154 6.50 -10.22 -3.97
N THR A 155 6.07 -10.19 -5.23
CA THR A 155 6.81 -9.55 -6.32
C THR A 155 6.82 -8.04 -6.15
N CYS A 156 7.92 -7.38 -6.50
CA CYS A 156 8.03 -5.93 -6.42
C CYS A 156 6.96 -5.24 -7.30
N MET A 157 6.06 -4.46 -6.69
CA MET A 157 5.05 -3.72 -7.46
C MET A 157 5.63 -2.51 -8.21
N HIS A 158 6.76 -1.96 -7.75
CA HIS A 158 7.42 -0.82 -8.39
C HIS A 158 7.97 -1.14 -9.78
N THR A 159 8.09 -2.41 -10.16
CA THR A 159 8.45 -2.78 -11.54
C THR A 159 7.32 -2.47 -12.52
N ARG A 160 6.05 -2.57 -12.07
CA ARG A 160 4.87 -2.47 -12.94
C ARG A 160 4.76 -1.13 -13.66
N LYS A 161 5.22 -0.04 -13.04
CA LYS A 161 5.21 1.30 -13.66
C LYS A 161 6.18 1.43 -14.84
N TYR A 162 7.13 0.50 -14.99
CA TYR A 162 8.07 0.45 -16.11
C TYR A 162 7.69 -0.60 -17.15
N LEU A 163 6.61 -1.35 -16.93
CA LEU A 163 6.08 -2.30 -17.91
C LEU A 163 5.17 -1.55 -18.89
N LEU A 164 5.29 -1.88 -20.18
CA LEU A 164 4.39 -1.40 -21.23
C LEU A 164 3.06 -2.15 -21.19
N LYS A 165 2.33 -2.09 -20.07
CA LYS A 165 1.08 -2.88 -19.87
C LYS A 165 -0.20 -2.04 -19.87
N ASN A 166 -0.23 -0.94 -20.61
CA ASN A 166 -1.43 -0.12 -20.81
C ASN A 166 -1.30 0.71 -22.10
N THR A 167 -1.32 0.05 -23.26
CA THR A 167 -1.60 0.75 -24.52
C THR A 167 -3.09 1.09 -24.55
N LYS A 168 -3.48 2.20 -25.20
CA LYS A 168 -4.89 2.58 -25.32
C LYS A 168 -5.75 1.47 -25.96
N GLU A 169 -5.14 0.61 -26.77
CA GLU A 169 -5.75 -0.57 -27.39
C GLU A 169 -6.16 -1.65 -26.38
N SER A 170 -5.37 -1.89 -25.32
CA SER A 170 -5.70 -2.93 -24.34
C SER A 170 -6.86 -2.58 -23.40
N ARG A 171 -7.31 -1.31 -23.37
CA ARG A 171 -8.49 -0.90 -22.60
C ARG A 171 -9.79 -1.15 -23.38
N ARG A 172 -9.79 -0.86 -24.68
CA ARG A 172 -10.95 -1.07 -25.56
C ARG A 172 -11.39 -2.53 -25.57
N HIS A 173 -10.45 -3.47 -25.57
CA HIS A 173 -10.76 -4.90 -25.62
C HIS A 173 -11.34 -5.45 -24.30
N ASN A 174 -11.02 -4.84 -23.15
CA ASN A 174 -11.60 -5.25 -21.87
C ASN A 174 -13.00 -4.63 -21.67
N ASP A 175 -13.22 -3.39 -22.12
CA ASP A 175 -14.54 -2.75 -22.04
C ASP A 175 -15.57 -3.44 -22.97
N GLU A 176 -15.12 -4.08 -24.05
CA GLU A 176 -15.96 -4.83 -25.00
C GLU A 176 -16.34 -6.25 -24.52
N LEU A 177 -15.60 -6.79 -23.54
CA LEU A 177 -15.91 -8.09 -22.89
C LEU A 177 -16.91 -7.94 -21.74
N ASP A 178 -16.93 -6.79 -21.05
CA ASP A 178 -17.87 -6.52 -19.95
C ASP A 178 -19.30 -6.18 -20.44
N LEU A 179 -19.46 -5.75 -21.70
CA LEU A 179 -20.78 -5.47 -22.30
C LEU A 179 -21.47 -6.72 -22.87
N ASN A 180 -20.73 -7.79 -23.18
CA ASN A 180 -21.27 -9.02 -23.77
C ASN A 180 -21.56 -10.12 -22.72
N GLY A 181 -21.42 -9.82 -21.42
CA GLY A 181 -21.63 -10.76 -20.31
C GLY A 181 -22.97 -10.60 -19.58
N HIS A 182 -23.88 -9.75 -20.08
CA HIS A 182 -25.14 -9.41 -19.40
C HIS A 182 -26.41 -9.85 -20.15
N ASP A 183 -26.38 -10.94 -20.92
CA ASP A 183 -27.59 -11.51 -21.55
C ASP A 183 -27.68 -13.03 -21.39
N ALA A 184 -27.81 -13.49 -20.14
CA ALA A 184 -28.35 -14.82 -19.84
C ALA A 184 -29.21 -14.76 -18.57
N ALA A 185 -30.26 -13.95 -18.60
CA ALA A 185 -31.41 -14.15 -17.74
C ALA A 185 -32.18 -15.36 -18.30
N ILE A 186 -32.12 -16.49 -17.60
CA ILE A 186 -33.05 -17.60 -17.82
C ILE A 186 -34.41 -17.13 -17.28
N GLU A 187 -35.33 -16.81 -18.19
CA GLU A 187 -36.74 -16.63 -17.88
C GLU A 187 -37.29 -17.96 -17.35
N ILE A 188 -37.67 -17.97 -16.06
CA ILE A 188 -38.47 -19.04 -15.49
C ILE A 188 -39.93 -18.65 -15.74
N GLU A 189 -40.51 -19.16 -16.82
CA GLU A 189 -41.96 -19.07 -17.04
C GLU A 189 -42.68 -19.89 -15.96
N ALA A 190 -43.60 -19.23 -15.26
CA ALA A 190 -44.51 -19.87 -14.33
C ALA A 190 -45.56 -20.68 -15.10
N VAL A 191 -45.65 -21.98 -14.81
CA VAL A 191 -46.72 -22.86 -15.31
C VAL A 191 -47.74 -23.09 -14.17
N PRO A 192 -49.05 -23.05 -14.44
CA PRO A 192 -50.08 -22.92 -13.41
C PRO A 192 -50.44 -24.23 -12.69
N ASP A 193 -50.99 -24.05 -11.50
CA ASP A 193 -51.62 -25.07 -10.65
C ASP A 193 -52.77 -25.78 -11.39
N ASP A 194 -52.67 -27.09 -11.57
CA ASP A 194 -53.82 -27.99 -11.68
C ASP A 194 -53.47 -29.38 -11.16
N ALA A 195 -54.15 -29.77 -10.08
CA ALA A 195 -54.06 -31.09 -9.46
C ALA A 195 -54.78 -32.17 -10.30
N PRO A 196 -54.43 -33.46 -10.13
CA PRO A 196 -55.41 -34.31 -9.47
C PRO A 196 -54.84 -35.33 -8.46
N LYS A 197 -55.73 -35.69 -7.53
CA LYS A 197 -55.63 -36.69 -6.46
C LYS A 197 -55.31 -38.09 -6.99
N GLU A 198 -54.53 -38.88 -6.24
CA GLU A 198 -55.04 -40.01 -5.46
C GLU A 198 -53.95 -40.96 -4.90
N LYS A 199 -54.23 -41.42 -3.66
CA LYS A 199 -53.98 -42.75 -3.09
C LYS A 199 -52.54 -43.20 -2.77
N GLY A 200 -52.32 -43.38 -1.46
CA GLY A 200 -51.98 -44.73 -0.98
C GLY A 200 -50.67 -44.89 -0.23
N GLN A 201 -50.76 -44.74 1.09
CA GLN A 201 -50.34 -45.76 2.07
C GLN A 201 -48.84 -46.11 2.29
N LYS A 202 -48.51 -46.10 3.60
CA LYS A 202 -47.49 -46.86 4.37
C LYS A 202 -46.15 -46.14 4.57
N HIS A 203 -45.97 -45.47 5.71
CA HIS A 203 -45.43 -46.05 6.97
C HIS A 203 -44.14 -46.87 6.76
N CYS A 204 -43.00 -46.31 7.18
CA CYS A 204 -42.14 -46.96 8.16
C CYS A 204 -41.12 -45.95 8.73
N VAL A 205 -41.26 -45.69 10.03
CA VAL A 205 -40.25 -45.13 10.91
C VAL A 205 -39.29 -46.25 11.26
N VAL A 206 -37.98 -46.04 11.11
CA VAL A 206 -37.00 -46.65 12.01
C VAL A 206 -35.90 -45.63 12.27
N ARG A 207 -35.87 -45.14 13.52
CA ARG A 207 -34.66 -44.62 14.16
C ARG A 207 -33.83 -45.83 14.60
N GLU A 208 -32.52 -45.73 14.48
CA GLU A 208 -31.61 -45.46 15.60
C GLU A 208 -30.30 -44.87 15.05
#